data_AF-A0A7Y4Z6P2-F1
#
_entry.id   AF-A0A7Y4Z6P2-F1
#
_cell.length_a   1.000
_cell.length_b   1.000
_cell.length_c   1.000
_cell.angle_alpha   90.00
_cell.angle_beta   90.00
_cell.angle_gamma   90.00
#
_symmetry.space_group_name_H-M   'P 1'
#
loop_
_entity.id
_entity.type
_entity.pdbx_description
1 polymer ?
#
loop_
_entity_poly.entity_id
_entity_poly.type
_entity_poly.pdbx_seq_one_letter_code
_entity_poly.pdbx_strand_id
1 'polypeptide(L)'
;MIIILIITLVALSVFSIWNILSLRELKSKKTSENKELNDSKYFELKYKMEFLVAIFSVIVALAGILGYNSLENAKREIKTELNKELLPVESRIKNTERNIRDKDSIVSTLEVKTVSISNNLSSFDSEVKKNNTNLNSLKNKIDIINSKNIIKQNFYIVNSIKFRFNENDTTMKKFYFADLKTNLGDKLPAFDTSPLVIPVSESNAMVKIWKITNETFEVGCNEFYGNIIDTIKFSIVIIKK
;
A
#
# COMPACT_ATOMS: atom_id res chain seq x y z
N MET A 1 -2.85 -38.78 60.67
CA MET A 1 -4.07 -38.21 61.28
C MET A 1 -5.33 -39.02 60.94
N ILE A 2 -5.64 -39.30 59.67
CA ILE A 2 -6.82 -40.09 59.26
C ILE A 2 -6.80 -41.52 59.85
N ILE A 3 -5.65 -42.19 59.86
CA ILE A 3 -5.51 -43.55 60.42
C ILE A 3 -5.81 -43.56 61.93
N ILE A 4 -5.33 -42.55 62.67
CA ILE A 4 -5.60 -42.42 64.11
C ILE A 4 -7.08 -42.16 64.36
N LEU A 5 -7.73 -41.32 63.54
CA LEU A 5 -9.17 -41.08 63.62
C LEU A 5 -10.00 -42.34 63.37
N ILE A 6 -9.63 -43.13 62.36
CA ILE A 6 -10.30 -44.41 62.05
C ILE A 6 -10.15 -45.39 63.22
N ILE A 7 -8.96 -45.51 63.80
CA ILE A 7 -8.71 -46.39 64.95
C ILE A 7 -9.54 -45.95 66.16
N THR A 8 -9.59 -44.65 66.47
CA THR A 8 -10.42 -44.13 67.57
C THR A 8 -11.91 -44.36 67.31
N LEU A 9 -12.38 -44.19 66.07
CA LEU A 9 -13.78 -44.40 65.71
C LEU A 9 -14.20 -45.88 65.81
N VAL A 10 -13.31 -46.79 65.41
CA VAL A 10 -13.51 -48.24 65.54
C VAL A 10 -13.52 -48.64 67.02
N ALA A 11 -12.57 -48.15 67.82
CA ALA A 11 -12.53 -48.41 69.26
C ALA A 11 -13.81 -47.92 69.96
N LEU A 12 -14.27 -46.70 69.65
CA LEU A 12 -15.53 -46.14 70.16
C LEU A 12 -16.76 -46.94 69.73
N SER A 13 -16.77 -47.46 68.50
CA SER A 13 -17.87 -48.28 67.98
C SER A 13 -17.94 -49.62 68.70
N VAL A 14 -16.80 -50.31 68.86
CA VAL A 14 -16.71 -51.58 69.61
C VAL A 14 -17.15 -51.39 71.06
N PHE A 15 -16.69 -50.31 71.72
CA PHE A 15 -17.07 -50.01 73.11
C PHE A 15 -18.56 -49.67 73.24
N SER A 16 -19.13 -48.96 72.25
CA SER A 16 -20.56 -48.63 72.23
C SER A 16 -21.43 -49.88 72.02
N ILE A 17 -21.03 -50.78 71.12
CA ILE A 17 -21.72 -52.07 70.89
C ILE A 17 -21.68 -52.90 72.18
N TRP A 18 -20.52 -53.00 72.83
CA TRP A 18 -20.38 -53.69 74.11
C TRP A 18 -21.29 -53.10 75.18
N ASN A 19 -21.33 -51.77 75.27
CA ASN A 19 -22.15 -51.08 76.26
C ASN A 19 -23.65 -51.32 76.02
N ILE A 20 -24.11 -51.27 74.76
CA ILE A 20 -25.50 -51.59 74.36
C ILE A 20 -25.85 -53.05 74.69
N LEU A 21 -24.96 -54.00 74.43
CA LEU A 21 -25.18 -55.41 74.78
C LEU A 21 -25.32 -55.58 76.30
N SER A 22 -24.44 -54.94 77.09
CA SER A 22 -24.52 -54.98 78.57
C SER A 22 -25.81 -54.35 79.11
N LEU A 23 -26.30 -53.28 78.47
CA LEU A 23 -27.57 -52.62 78.80
C LEU A 23 -28.77 -53.54 78.48
N ARG A 24 -28.69 -54.29 77.38
CA ARG A 24 -29.71 -55.28 76.98
C ARG A 24 -29.77 -56.45 77.98
N GLU A 25 -28.63 -56.92 78.46
CA GLU A 25 -28.56 -57.95 79.50
C GLU A 25 -29.19 -57.47 80.82
N LEU A 26 -28.85 -56.25 81.26
CA LEU A 26 -29.45 -55.62 82.44
C LEU A 26 -30.97 -55.43 82.31
N LYS A 27 -31.46 -55.13 81.11
CA LYS A 27 -32.90 -55.03 80.81
C LYS A 27 -33.59 -56.39 80.85
N SER A 28 -32.95 -57.46 80.37
CA SER A 28 -33.51 -58.83 80.38
C SER A 28 -33.61 -59.44 81.78
N LYS A 29 -32.66 -59.12 82.68
CA LYS A 29 -32.66 -59.58 84.07
C LYS A 29 -33.69 -58.88 84.98
N LYS A 30 -34.39 -57.85 84.47
CA LYS A 30 -35.41 -57.11 85.23
C LYS A 30 -36.78 -57.81 85.25
N THR A 31 -36.94 -58.90 84.51
CA THR A 31 -38.22 -59.62 84.36
C THR A 31 -38.41 -60.75 85.39
N SER A 32 -37.37 -61.09 86.17
CA SER A 32 -37.46 -62.09 87.24
C SER A 32 -36.92 -61.50 88.55
N GLU A 33 -37.85 -61.21 89.45
CA GLU A 33 -37.68 -60.82 90.85
C GLU A 33 -37.11 -59.42 91.16
N ASN A 34 -37.89 -58.66 91.94
CA ASN A 34 -37.69 -57.34 92.55
C ASN A 34 -37.88 -56.10 91.65
N LYS A 35 -38.96 -55.36 91.95
CA LYS A 35 -39.49 -54.21 91.23
C LYS A 35 -38.77 -52.87 91.48
N GLU A 36 -37.74 -52.85 92.33
CA GLU A 36 -37.00 -51.63 92.66
C GLU A 36 -35.54 -51.71 92.18
N LEU A 37 -35.12 -50.70 91.42
CA LEU A 37 -33.73 -50.52 91.02
C LEU A 37 -32.93 -50.17 92.28
N ASN A 38 -32.07 -51.08 92.73
CA ASN A 38 -31.05 -50.75 93.73
C ASN A 38 -30.19 -49.59 93.20
N ASP A 39 -29.95 -48.56 94.02
CA ASP A 39 -29.20 -47.33 93.69
C ASP A 39 -27.91 -47.60 92.90
N SER A 40 -27.20 -48.68 93.22
CA SER A 40 -26.00 -49.12 92.49
C SER A 40 -26.25 -49.34 90.98
N LYS A 41 -27.36 -50.00 90.62
CA LYS A 41 -27.74 -50.23 89.22
C LYS A 41 -28.21 -48.95 88.52
N TYR A 42 -28.80 -48.02 89.27
CA TYR A 42 -29.21 -46.72 88.73
C TYR A 42 -27.98 -45.88 88.35
N PHE A 43 -26.98 -45.79 89.23
CA PHE A 43 -25.74 -45.07 88.93
C PHE A 43 -24.98 -45.71 87.77
N GLU A 44 -24.90 -47.05 87.69
CA GLU A 44 -24.29 -47.74 86.55
C GLU A 44 -24.98 -47.37 85.22
N LEU A 45 -26.31 -47.35 85.20
CA LEU A 45 -27.08 -46.97 84.01
C LEU A 45 -26.85 -45.50 83.63
N LYS A 46 -26.82 -44.60 84.61
CA LYS A 46 -26.55 -43.17 84.41
C LYS A 46 -25.16 -42.96 83.79
N TYR A 47 -24.13 -43.56 84.35
CA TYR A 47 -22.77 -43.46 83.82
C TYR A 47 -22.66 -44.01 82.39
N LYS A 48 -23.32 -45.14 82.08
CA LYS A 48 -23.35 -45.69 80.72
C LYS A 48 -24.03 -44.76 79.72
N MET A 49 -25.11 -44.09 80.12
CA MET A 49 -25.80 -43.10 79.28
C MET A 49 -24.97 -41.84 79.07
N GLU A 50 -24.38 -41.27 80.13
CA GLU A 50 -23.50 -40.10 80.04
C GLU A 50 -22.27 -40.38 79.16
N PHE A 51 -21.71 -41.59 79.27
CA PHE A 51 -20.62 -42.03 78.40
C PHE A 51 -21.04 -42.12 76.92
N LEU A 52 -22.21 -42.68 76.61
CA LEU A 52 -22.72 -42.71 75.23
C LEU A 52 -22.92 -41.30 74.65
N VAL A 53 -23.45 -40.37 75.45
CA VAL A 53 -23.62 -38.97 75.04
C VAL A 53 -22.27 -38.30 74.79
N ALA A 54 -21.27 -38.54 75.65
CA ALA A 54 -19.91 -38.03 75.45
C ALA A 54 -19.27 -38.56 74.16
N ILE A 55 -19.40 -39.87 73.89
CA ILE A 55 -18.91 -40.49 72.64
C ILE A 55 -19.58 -39.86 71.42
N PHE A 56 -20.90 -39.73 71.43
CA PHE A 56 -21.64 -39.17 70.31
C PHE A 56 -21.23 -37.71 70.05
N SER A 57 -21.01 -36.94 71.11
CA SER A 57 -20.53 -35.55 71.01
C SER A 57 -19.15 -35.46 70.36
N VAL A 58 -18.24 -36.38 70.70
CA VAL A 58 -16.92 -36.49 70.05
C VAL A 58 -17.05 -36.86 68.57
N ILE A 59 -17.90 -37.82 68.22
CA ILE A 59 -18.14 -38.22 66.82
C ILE A 59 -18.68 -37.03 66.01
N VAL A 60 -19.66 -36.30 66.55
CA VAL A 60 -20.22 -35.11 65.89
C VAL A 60 -19.16 -34.02 65.69
N ALA A 61 -18.33 -33.76 66.70
CA ALA A 61 -17.23 -32.79 66.58
C ALA A 61 -16.20 -33.20 65.51
N LEU A 62 -15.82 -34.48 65.47
CA LEU A 62 -14.90 -35.01 64.45
C LEU A 62 -15.50 -34.94 63.05
N ALA A 63 -16.78 -35.30 62.88
CA ALA A 63 -17.49 -35.15 61.61
C ALA A 63 -17.56 -33.69 61.17
N GLY A 64 -17.78 -32.75 62.10
CA GLY A 64 -17.77 -31.32 61.83
C GLY A 64 -16.41 -30.81 61.34
N ILE A 65 -15.31 -31.20 62.00
CA ILE A 65 -13.95 -30.82 61.60
C ILE A 65 -13.60 -31.40 60.22
N LEU A 66 -13.93 -32.68 59.98
CA LEU A 66 -13.70 -33.32 58.69
C LEU A 66 -14.51 -32.66 57.58
N GLY A 67 -15.78 -32.36 57.84
CA GLY A 67 -16.66 -31.65 56.90
C GLY A 67 -16.14 -30.25 56.57
N TYR A 68 -15.70 -29.49 57.58
CA TYR A 68 -15.11 -28.17 57.38
C TYR A 68 -13.84 -28.23 56.51
N ASN A 69 -12.91 -29.12 56.82
CA ASN A 69 -11.66 -29.29 56.06
C ASN A 69 -11.95 -29.72 54.62
N SER A 70 -12.91 -30.61 54.40
CA SER A 70 -13.32 -31.04 53.06
C SER A 70 -13.91 -29.88 52.25
N LEU A 71 -14.75 -29.05 52.87
CA LEU A 71 -15.36 -27.89 52.22
C LEU A 71 -14.33 -26.82 51.89
N GLU A 72 -13.39 -26.55 52.80
CA GLU A 72 -12.32 -25.59 52.57
C GLU A 72 -11.37 -26.05 51.44
N ASN A 73 -11.05 -27.35 51.40
CA ASN A 73 -10.28 -27.95 50.32
C ASN A 73 -10.99 -27.82 48.97
N ALA A 74 -12.27 -28.20 48.89
CA ALA A 74 -13.05 -28.09 47.67
C ALA A 74 -13.15 -26.63 47.20
N LYS A 75 -13.40 -25.68 48.12
CA LYS A 75 -13.44 -24.24 47.80
C LYS A 75 -12.09 -23.75 47.24
N ARG A 76 -10.99 -24.19 47.82
CA ARG A 76 -9.64 -23.82 47.36
C ARG A 76 -9.34 -24.41 45.98
N GLU A 77 -9.65 -25.68 45.77
CA GLU A 77 -9.45 -26.36 44.48
C GLU A 77 -10.24 -25.68 43.36
N ILE A 78 -11.54 -25.42 43.59
CA ILE A 78 -12.40 -24.67 42.66
C ILE A 78 -11.81 -23.29 42.36
N LYS A 79 -11.36 -22.55 43.38
CA LYS A 79 -10.76 -21.22 43.19
C LYS A 79 -9.46 -21.30 42.37
N THR A 80 -8.64 -22.32 42.60
CA THR A 80 -7.39 -22.52 41.87
C THR A 80 -7.65 -22.90 40.42
N GLU A 81 -8.59 -23.80 40.16
CA GLU A 81 -8.98 -24.20 38.82
C GLU A 81 -9.62 -23.05 38.03
N LEU A 82 -10.54 -22.32 38.66
CA LEU A 82 -11.15 -21.13 38.07
C LEU A 82 -10.09 -20.07 37.72
N ASN A 83 -9.12 -19.81 38.61
CA ASN A 83 -8.02 -18.88 38.32
C ASN A 83 -7.12 -19.39 37.18
N LYS A 84 -6.87 -20.70 37.13
CA LYS A 84 -6.05 -21.32 36.08
C LYS A 84 -6.70 -21.18 34.70
N GLU A 85 -8.03 -21.19 34.63
CA GLU A 85 -8.77 -20.97 33.38
C GLU A 85 -8.97 -19.48 33.05
N LEU A 86 -9.25 -18.64 34.04
CA LEU A 86 -9.53 -17.21 33.84
C LEU A 86 -8.29 -16.41 33.44
N LEU A 87 -7.12 -16.68 34.04
CA LEU A 87 -5.90 -15.90 33.77
C LEU A 87 -5.47 -15.98 32.29
N PRO A 88 -5.44 -17.17 31.64
CA PRO A 88 -5.21 -17.26 30.20
C PRO A 88 -6.24 -16.50 29.38
N VAL A 89 -7.52 -16.56 29.73
CA VAL A 89 -8.58 -15.85 29.01
C VAL A 89 -8.39 -14.34 29.11
N GLU A 90 -8.12 -13.81 30.30
CA GLU A 90 -7.83 -12.38 30.49
C GLU A 90 -6.61 -11.93 29.69
N SER A 91 -5.55 -12.75 29.66
CA SER A 91 -4.36 -12.46 28.85
C SER A 91 -4.66 -12.44 27.34
N ARG A 92 -5.51 -13.35 26.86
CA ARG A 92 -5.95 -13.40 25.46
C ARG A 92 -6.82 -12.20 25.11
N ILE A 93 -7.71 -11.78 26.02
CA ILE A 93 -8.52 -10.57 25.85
C ILE A 93 -7.61 -9.34 25.73
N LYS A 94 -6.67 -9.14 26.66
CA LYS A 94 -5.73 -8.01 26.61
C LYS A 94 -4.87 -8.00 25.33
N ASN A 95 -4.42 -9.17 24.88
CA ASN A 95 -3.68 -9.27 23.61
C ASN A 95 -4.57 -8.95 22.41
N THR A 96 -5.82 -9.39 22.42
CA THR A 96 -6.79 -9.09 21.36
C THR A 96 -7.12 -7.60 21.32
N GLU A 97 -7.31 -6.95 22.47
CA GLU A 97 -7.53 -5.49 22.57
C GLU A 97 -6.34 -4.70 22.00
N ARG A 98 -5.10 -5.11 22.30
CA ARG A 98 -3.91 -4.49 21.71
C ARG A 98 -3.89 -4.64 20.19
N ASN A 99 -4.14 -5.85 19.70
CA ASN A 99 -4.20 -6.11 18.25
C ASN A 99 -5.30 -5.30 17.55
N ILE A 100 -6.46 -5.11 18.19
CA ILE A 100 -7.53 -4.26 17.68
C ILE A 100 -7.04 -2.81 17.61
N ARG A 101 -6.46 -2.29 18.69
CA ARG A 101 -5.93 -0.91 18.73
C ARG A 101 -4.86 -0.66 17.67
N ASP A 102 -3.96 -1.61 17.46
CA ASP A 102 -2.91 -1.51 16.43
C ASP A 102 -3.54 -1.49 15.03
N LYS A 103 -4.56 -2.32 14.78
CA LYS A 103 -5.31 -2.32 13.52
C LYS A 103 -6.06 -1.00 13.31
N ASP A 104 -6.70 -0.45 14.33
CA ASP A 104 -7.39 0.86 14.24
C ASP A 104 -6.42 2.00 13.89
N SER A 105 -5.20 1.96 14.44
CA SER A 105 -4.15 2.91 14.08
C SER A 105 -3.71 2.78 12.62
N ILE A 106 -3.66 1.55 12.09
CA ILE A 106 -3.35 1.31 10.67
C ILE A 106 -4.49 1.82 9.78
N VAL A 107 -5.74 1.54 10.15
CA VAL A 107 -6.93 1.99 9.41
C VAL A 107 -6.98 3.51 9.34
N SER A 108 -6.81 4.22 10.45
CA SER A 108 -6.80 5.69 10.44
C SER A 108 -5.67 6.26 9.56
N THR A 109 -4.49 5.63 9.56
CA THR A 109 -3.40 6.02 8.66
C THR A 109 -3.76 5.79 7.19
N LEU A 110 -4.44 4.68 6.88
CA LEU A 110 -4.90 4.38 5.52
C LEU A 110 -5.98 5.35 5.05
N GLU A 111 -6.90 5.76 5.93
CA GLU A 111 -7.92 6.76 5.62
C GLU A 111 -7.28 8.11 5.24
N VAL A 112 -6.32 8.59 6.05
CA VAL A 112 -5.57 9.83 5.75
C VAL A 112 -4.84 9.73 4.41
N LYS A 113 -4.18 8.60 4.13
CA LYS A 113 -3.51 8.38 2.84
C LYS A 113 -4.50 8.35 1.68
N THR A 114 -5.68 7.75 1.87
CA THR A 114 -6.72 7.66 0.84
C THR A 114 -7.25 9.04 0.48
N VAL A 115 -7.52 9.89 1.48
CA VAL A 115 -7.92 11.29 1.26
C VAL A 115 -6.83 12.06 0.53
N SER A 116 -5.55 11.91 0.93
CA SER A 116 -4.42 12.56 0.25
C SER A 116 -4.30 12.12 -1.22
N ILE A 117 -4.42 10.82 -1.51
CA ILE A 117 -4.40 10.30 -2.89
C ILE A 117 -5.57 10.86 -3.70
N SER A 118 -6.77 10.92 -3.13
CA SER A 118 -7.95 11.50 -3.79
C SER A 118 -7.74 12.96 -4.18
N ASN A 119 -7.15 13.77 -3.28
CA ASN A 119 -6.84 15.17 -3.55
C ASN A 119 -5.74 15.35 -4.60
N ASN A 120 -4.73 14.47 -4.60
CA ASN A 120 -3.70 14.48 -5.63
C ASN A 120 -4.27 14.08 -7.00
N LEU A 121 -5.20 13.12 -7.03
CA LEU A 121 -5.83 12.67 -8.27
C LEU A 121 -6.71 13.77 -8.89
N SER A 122 -7.48 14.50 -8.08
CA SER A 122 -8.27 15.64 -8.58
C SER A 122 -7.37 16.77 -9.10
N SER A 123 -6.25 17.03 -8.44
CA SER A 123 -5.25 18.00 -8.90
C SER A 123 -4.64 17.57 -10.23
N PHE A 124 -4.25 16.29 -10.35
CA PHE A 124 -3.72 15.72 -11.58
C PHE A 124 -4.73 15.78 -12.74
N ASP A 125 -6.00 15.45 -12.50
CA ASP A 125 -7.07 15.55 -13.52
C ASP A 125 -7.23 16.98 -14.03
N SER A 126 -7.14 17.98 -13.13
CA SER A 126 -7.18 19.39 -13.51
C SER A 126 -5.99 19.80 -14.39
N GLU A 127 -4.79 19.29 -14.08
CA GLU A 127 -3.58 19.55 -14.86
C GLU A 127 -3.64 18.89 -16.24
N VAL A 128 -4.13 17.66 -16.33
CA VAL A 128 -4.36 16.95 -17.60
C VAL A 128 -5.36 17.72 -18.47
N LYS A 129 -6.47 18.20 -17.90
CA LYS A 129 -7.44 19.03 -18.64
C LYS A 129 -6.82 20.32 -19.17
N LYS A 130 -6.00 21.00 -18.35
CA LYS A 130 -5.27 22.21 -18.76
C LYS A 130 -4.28 21.91 -19.89
N ASN A 131 -3.52 20.82 -19.78
CA ASN A 131 -2.56 20.41 -20.79
C ASN A 131 -3.24 20.00 -22.11
N ASN A 132 -4.36 19.29 -22.05
CA ASN A 132 -5.17 18.98 -23.24
C ASN A 132 -5.69 20.26 -23.92
N THR A 133 -6.13 21.24 -23.13
CA THR A 133 -6.56 22.54 -23.68
C THR A 133 -5.40 23.25 -24.38
N ASN A 134 -4.22 23.25 -23.77
CA ASN A 134 -3.00 23.84 -24.37
C ASN A 134 -2.58 23.10 -25.65
N LEU A 135 -2.62 21.77 -25.65
CA LEU A 135 -2.31 20.95 -26.82
C LEU A 135 -3.28 21.22 -27.97
N ASN A 136 -4.57 21.32 -27.70
CA ASN A 136 -5.57 21.67 -28.71
C ASN A 136 -5.32 23.08 -29.28
N SER A 137 -4.97 24.05 -28.44
CA SER A 137 -4.58 25.39 -28.89
C SER A 137 -3.33 25.36 -29.77
N LEU A 138 -2.32 24.58 -29.40
CA LEU A 138 -1.10 24.42 -30.19
C LEU A 138 -1.38 23.74 -31.53
N LYS A 139 -2.20 22.67 -31.52
CA LYS A 139 -2.65 21.99 -32.73
C LYS A 139 -3.38 22.95 -33.66
N ASN A 140 -4.30 23.75 -33.15
CA ASN A 140 -4.98 24.78 -33.94
C ASN A 140 -4.00 25.80 -34.53
N LYS A 141 -2.97 26.23 -33.78
CA LYS A 141 -1.92 27.12 -34.30
C LYS A 141 -1.11 26.46 -35.41
N ILE A 142 -0.75 25.19 -35.25
CA ILE A 142 -0.05 24.40 -36.28
C ILE A 142 -0.93 24.26 -37.52
N ASP A 143 -2.21 23.95 -37.37
CA ASP A 143 -3.16 23.83 -38.47
C ASP A 143 -3.35 25.17 -39.18
N ILE A 144 -3.37 26.29 -38.44
CA ILE A 144 -3.36 27.64 -39.02
C ILE A 144 -2.07 27.89 -39.80
N ILE A 145 -0.90 27.50 -39.29
CA ILE A 145 0.38 27.66 -39.99
C ILE A 145 0.43 26.78 -41.24
N ASN A 146 -0.04 25.54 -41.16
CA ASN A 146 -0.04 24.59 -42.28
C ASN A 146 -1.06 24.96 -43.35
N SER A 147 -2.27 25.37 -42.95
CA SER A 147 -3.30 25.89 -43.87
C SER A 147 -2.87 27.22 -44.49
N LYS A 148 -2.14 28.04 -43.73
CA LYS A 148 -1.36 29.15 -44.25
C LYS A 148 -0.04 28.64 -44.81
N ASN A 149 -0.10 27.76 -45.81
CA ASN A 149 0.95 27.50 -46.82
C ASN A 149 1.27 28.78 -47.65
N ILE A 150 1.37 29.89 -46.93
CA ILE A 150 1.51 31.31 -47.18
C ILE A 150 2.73 31.77 -46.35
N ILE A 151 3.73 30.90 -46.19
CA ILE A 151 5.01 31.34 -46.72
C ILE A 151 4.94 31.04 -48.23
N LYS A 152 4.08 31.79 -48.93
CA LYS A 152 4.35 32.20 -50.30
C LYS A 152 5.61 33.05 -50.15
N GLN A 153 6.75 32.36 -50.05
CA GLN A 153 8.05 32.98 -50.17
C GLN A 153 8.00 33.55 -51.58
N ASN A 154 7.60 34.82 -51.67
CA ASN A 154 7.61 35.53 -52.94
C ASN A 154 9.04 35.66 -53.44
N PHE A 155 10.04 35.31 -52.63
CA PHE A 155 11.43 35.20 -53.02
C PHE A 155 12.08 33.92 -52.47
N TYR A 156 12.96 33.33 -53.26
CA TYR A 156 13.81 32.19 -52.93
C TYR A 156 15.26 32.61 -53.08
N ILE A 157 16.14 32.14 -52.21
CA ILE A 157 17.57 32.43 -52.28
C ILE A 157 18.30 31.13 -52.59
N VAL A 158 19.11 31.12 -53.65
CA VAL A 158 19.98 30.00 -54.01
C VAL A 158 21.41 30.47 -53.92
N ASN A 159 22.22 29.80 -53.09
CA ASN A 159 23.59 30.24 -52.79
C ASN A 159 24.65 29.46 -53.58
N SER A 160 25.77 30.12 -53.83
CA SER A 160 27.03 29.52 -54.30
C SER A 160 26.89 28.68 -55.58
N ILE A 161 26.13 29.19 -56.54
CA ILE A 161 26.08 28.65 -57.90
C ILE A 161 27.45 28.82 -58.53
N LYS A 162 28.01 27.71 -59.04
CA LYS A 162 29.33 27.69 -59.67
C LYS A 162 29.19 27.78 -61.20
N PHE A 163 29.81 28.80 -61.75
CA PHE A 163 29.91 29.02 -63.19
C PHE A 163 31.38 28.97 -63.59
N ARG A 164 31.75 28.02 -64.46
CA ARG A 164 33.10 27.94 -65.02
C ARG A 164 33.10 28.64 -66.37
N PHE A 165 34.03 29.57 -66.54
CA PHE A 165 34.26 30.25 -67.80
C PHE A 165 35.31 29.47 -68.59
N ASN A 166 35.10 29.26 -69.88
CA ASN A 166 36.11 28.74 -70.79
C ASN A 166 36.38 29.85 -71.80
N GLU A 167 37.64 30.27 -71.95
CA GLU A 167 38.02 31.46 -72.75
C GLU A 167 37.58 31.37 -74.22
N ASN A 168 37.36 30.16 -74.72
CA ASN A 168 36.91 29.90 -76.10
C ASN A 168 35.37 29.85 -76.25
N ASP A 169 34.63 29.98 -75.16
CA ASP A 169 33.18 29.78 -75.14
C ASP A 169 32.46 31.11 -74.88
N THR A 170 32.06 31.77 -75.97
CA THR A 170 31.21 32.97 -75.92
C THR A 170 29.76 32.66 -75.53
N THR A 171 29.44 31.40 -75.24
CA THR A 171 28.07 30.97 -74.99
C THR A 171 27.66 31.15 -73.53
N MET A 172 26.45 31.69 -73.33
CA MET A 172 25.83 31.79 -72.02
C MET A 172 25.52 30.39 -71.50
N LYS A 173 25.76 30.12 -70.21
CA LYS A 173 25.43 28.81 -69.60
C LYS A 173 24.00 28.78 -69.10
N LYS A 174 23.26 27.75 -69.48
CA LYS A 174 21.89 27.51 -69.04
C LYS A 174 21.86 26.77 -67.70
N PHE A 175 21.00 27.23 -66.79
CA PHE A 175 20.70 26.61 -65.50
C PHE A 175 19.20 26.29 -65.42
N TYR A 176 18.86 25.17 -64.77
CA TYR A 176 17.48 24.73 -64.55
C TYR A 176 17.09 24.95 -63.09
N PHE A 177 15.92 25.53 -62.84
CA PHE A 177 15.44 25.73 -61.46
C PHE A 177 15.23 24.39 -60.73
N ALA A 178 14.89 23.32 -61.45
CA ALA A 178 14.70 21.99 -60.89
C ALA A 178 15.98 21.41 -60.25
N ASP A 179 17.16 21.83 -60.73
CA ASP A 179 18.47 21.36 -60.24
C ASP A 179 18.99 22.20 -59.07
N LEU A 180 18.34 23.33 -58.77
CA LEU A 180 18.75 24.26 -57.73
C LEU A 180 17.99 24.00 -56.43
N LYS A 181 18.68 24.31 -55.32
CA LYS A 181 18.13 24.23 -53.97
C LYS A 181 18.21 25.58 -53.29
N THR A 182 17.26 25.88 -52.41
CA THR A 182 17.32 27.07 -51.58
C THR A 182 18.54 27.02 -50.67
N ASN A 183 18.92 28.16 -50.10
CA ASN A 183 19.94 28.25 -49.05
C ASN A 183 19.64 27.40 -47.80
N LEU A 184 18.41 26.90 -47.66
CA LEU A 184 17.97 25.97 -46.61
C LEU A 184 18.03 24.49 -47.04
N GLY A 185 18.30 24.21 -48.32
CA GLY A 185 18.40 22.85 -48.87
C GLY A 185 17.12 22.32 -49.52
N ASP A 186 16.04 23.10 -49.54
CA ASP A 186 14.77 22.72 -50.14
C ASP A 186 14.82 22.82 -51.68
N LYS A 187 14.02 22.01 -52.37
CA LYS A 187 13.82 22.14 -53.82
C LYS A 187 13.05 23.42 -54.14
N LEU A 188 13.41 24.10 -55.22
CA LEU A 188 12.59 25.19 -55.74
C LEU A 188 11.23 24.68 -56.23
N PRO A 189 10.15 25.46 -56.09
CA PRO A 189 8.86 25.10 -56.67
C PRO A 189 8.91 25.20 -58.21
N ALA A 190 7.95 24.56 -58.87
CA ALA A 190 7.66 24.89 -60.26
C ALA A 190 7.10 26.31 -60.35
N PHE A 191 7.63 27.11 -61.27
CA PHE A 191 7.12 28.45 -61.52
C PHE A 191 6.07 28.39 -62.62
N ASP A 192 4.89 28.95 -62.36
CA ASP A 192 3.81 29.01 -63.35
C ASP A 192 4.08 30.12 -64.40
N THR A 193 4.84 31.15 -63.99
CA THR A 193 5.26 32.30 -64.80
C THR A 193 6.76 32.51 -64.67
N SER A 194 7.39 33.19 -65.64
CA SER A 194 8.82 33.51 -65.57
C SER A 194 9.12 34.38 -64.33
N PRO A 195 9.91 33.89 -63.35
CA PRO A 195 10.21 34.63 -62.13
C PRO A 195 11.20 35.77 -62.43
N LEU A 196 11.33 36.72 -61.50
CA LEU A 196 12.43 37.69 -61.54
C LEU A 196 13.67 37.06 -60.88
N VAL A 197 14.80 37.01 -61.57
CA VAL A 197 16.05 36.45 -61.02
C VAL A 197 17.09 37.56 -60.92
N ILE A 198 17.58 37.81 -59.71
CA ILE A 198 18.57 38.84 -59.40
C ILE A 198 19.88 38.14 -59.03
N PRO A 199 20.96 38.30 -59.82
CA PRO A 199 22.27 37.78 -59.47
C PRO A 199 22.91 38.61 -58.36
N VAL A 200 23.53 37.94 -57.40
CA VAL A 200 24.36 38.54 -56.35
C VAL A 200 25.73 37.90 -56.45
N SER A 201 26.73 38.66 -56.90
CA SER A 201 28.07 38.09 -57.08
C SER A 201 28.73 37.79 -55.74
N GLU A 202 29.29 36.59 -55.60
CA GLU A 202 30.11 36.18 -54.44
C GLU A 202 31.62 36.29 -54.76
N SER A 203 31.96 36.74 -55.97
CA SER A 203 33.33 36.85 -56.47
C SER A 203 33.51 38.19 -57.20
N ASN A 204 34.75 38.57 -57.52
CA ASN A 204 35.06 39.82 -58.22
C ASN A 204 34.72 39.79 -59.73
N ALA A 205 33.57 39.23 -60.08
CA ALA A 205 33.08 39.10 -61.44
C ALA A 205 31.64 39.62 -61.54
N MET A 206 31.33 40.37 -62.60
CA MET A 206 29.97 40.86 -62.83
C MET A 206 29.14 39.82 -63.59
N VAL A 207 28.28 39.12 -62.84
CA VAL A 207 27.36 38.11 -63.40
C VAL A 207 26.10 38.78 -63.93
N LYS A 208 25.70 38.43 -65.16
CA LYS A 208 24.43 38.84 -65.76
C LYS A 208 23.56 37.63 -66.06
N ILE A 209 22.26 37.79 -65.84
CA ILE A 209 21.24 36.77 -66.11
C ILE A 209 20.41 37.19 -67.32
N TRP A 210 20.16 36.23 -68.21
CA TRP A 210 19.46 36.39 -69.47
C TRP A 210 18.43 35.28 -69.64
N LYS A 211 17.51 35.47 -70.61
CA LYS A 211 16.53 34.48 -71.07
C LYS A 211 15.86 33.68 -69.94
N ILE A 212 15.28 34.39 -68.96
CA ILE A 212 14.58 33.75 -67.86
C ILE A 212 13.24 33.20 -68.35
N THR A 213 13.05 31.89 -68.25
CA THR A 213 11.79 31.19 -68.49
C THR A 213 11.19 30.73 -67.15
N ASN A 214 10.08 30.01 -67.17
CA ASN A 214 9.51 29.36 -65.99
C ASN A 214 10.34 28.17 -65.47
N GLU A 215 11.25 27.64 -66.30
CA GLU A 215 12.06 26.46 -65.97
C GLU A 215 13.55 26.77 -65.84
N THR A 216 14.04 27.78 -66.54
CA THR A 216 15.47 28.00 -66.75
C THR A 216 15.87 29.47 -66.77
N PHE A 217 17.17 29.72 -66.62
CA PHE A 217 17.80 31.00 -66.91
C PHE A 217 19.19 30.79 -67.50
N GLU A 218 19.68 31.76 -68.27
CA GLU A 218 21.03 31.75 -68.84
C GLU A 218 21.92 32.75 -68.10
N VAL A 219 23.18 32.40 -67.89
CA VAL A 219 24.16 33.20 -67.16
C VAL A 219 25.34 33.51 -68.06
N GLY A 220 25.76 34.77 -68.06
CA GLY A 220 26.98 35.24 -68.68
C GLY A 220 27.79 36.12 -67.73
N CYS A 221 29.04 36.37 -68.07
CA CYS A 221 29.92 37.31 -67.38
C CYS A 221 30.48 38.29 -68.40
N ASN A 222 30.40 39.60 -68.11
CA ASN A 222 30.86 40.62 -69.04
C ASN A 222 32.29 41.08 -68.78
N GLU A 223 32.73 41.15 -67.52
CA GLU A 223 34.03 41.69 -67.13
C GLU A 223 34.60 40.97 -65.89
N PHE A 224 35.89 40.61 -65.95
CA PHE A 224 36.67 40.08 -64.84
C PHE A 224 37.53 41.19 -64.24
N TYR A 225 37.42 41.45 -62.94
CA TYR A 225 38.32 42.35 -62.24
C TYR A 225 39.33 41.53 -61.41
N GLY A 226 40.46 41.15 -62.03
CA GLY A 226 41.57 40.45 -61.36
C GLY A 226 42.08 39.20 -62.09
N ASN A 227 43.03 38.49 -61.47
CA ASN A 227 43.64 37.26 -62.00
C ASN A 227 42.59 36.22 -62.38
N ILE A 228 42.86 35.48 -63.47
CA ILE A 228 41.98 34.48 -64.09
C ILE A 228 41.40 33.53 -63.02
N ILE A 229 40.12 33.69 -62.71
CA ILE A 229 39.38 32.77 -61.85
C ILE A 229 38.59 31.84 -62.76
N ASP A 230 39.01 30.57 -62.87
CA ASP A 230 38.35 29.56 -63.71
C ASP A 230 36.89 29.28 -63.28
N THR A 231 36.52 29.65 -62.04
CA THR A 231 35.18 29.42 -61.48
C THR A 231 34.66 30.65 -60.75
N ILE A 232 33.64 31.29 -61.31
CA ILE A 232 32.84 32.34 -60.67
C ILE A 232 31.83 31.69 -59.73
N LYS A 233 31.66 32.31 -58.55
CA LYS A 233 30.58 31.99 -57.61
C LYS A 233 29.62 33.16 -57.51
N PHE A 234 28.33 32.85 -57.50
CA PHE A 234 27.27 33.82 -57.30
C PHE A 234 26.06 33.17 -56.63
N SER A 235 25.30 33.98 -55.92
CA SER A 235 23.97 33.66 -55.43
C SER A 235 22.92 34.24 -56.37
N ILE A 236 21.69 33.71 -56.31
CA ILE A 236 20.54 34.34 -56.96
C ILE A 236 19.38 34.49 -55.97
N VAL A 237 18.68 35.61 -56.10
CA VAL A 237 17.38 35.82 -55.48
C VAL A 237 16.31 35.68 -56.57
N ILE A 238 15.42 34.71 -56.41
CA ILE A 238 14.35 34.39 -57.37
C ILE A 238 13.03 34.89 -56.78
N ILE A 239 12.42 35.89 -57.37
CA ILE A 239 11.15 36.45 -56.93
C ILE A 239 10.01 35.89 -57.79
N LYS A 240 9.08 35.13 -57.17
CA LYS A 240 7.88 34.61 -57.84
C LYS A 240 6.91 35.80 -58.07
N LYS A 241 6.53 36.00 -59.33
CA LYS A 241 5.55 37.01 -59.75
C LYS A 241 4.12 36.50 -59.61
#